data_AF-A0A0D3EZ93-F1
#
_entry.id   AF-A0A0D3EZ93-F1
#
_cell.length_a   1.000
_cell.length_b   1.000
_cell.length_c   1.000
_cell.angle_alpha   90.00
_cell.angle_beta   90.00
_cell.angle_gamma   90.00
#
_symmetry.space_group_name_H-M   'P 1'
#
loop_
_entity.id
_entity.type
_entity.pdbx_description
1 polymer ?
#
loop_
_entity_poly.entity_id
_entity_poly.type
_entity_poly.pdbx_seq_one_letter_code
_entity_poly.pdbx_strand_id
1 'polypeptide(L)'
;MEGGGGGGGGGAIELRRRMAAQCLAFERQIADGRERTKAAASAFSAALLSARSLSNHTISQREKFNQLKDQLRKLEADFAQALSGHGRSETLQTSSAVQVSNKTKYDLTAIEALEAKTDAARKKNLDEAFMWYKKFLGFQVVGGEGVKFVFSKIDIQNPDHEYSFCIKLNKDRYNLLQCTPFLKDSEELVKDLNCSNDLFKFVRIMRERFQAAAINGTPFCMFSL
;
A
#
# COMPACT_ATOMS: atom_id res chain seq x y z
N MET A 1 39.53 16.72 71.26
CA MET A 1 39.40 15.44 70.55
C MET A 1 38.07 15.53 69.82
N GLU A 2 38.11 16.13 68.63
CA GLU A 2 38.01 15.41 67.34
C GLU A 2 36.73 14.58 67.29
N GLY A 3 35.76 14.84 66.43
CA GLY A 3 35.76 15.52 65.14
C GLY A 3 34.71 14.78 64.33
N GLY A 4 33.55 15.40 64.12
CA GLY A 4 32.33 14.72 63.70
C GLY A 4 32.32 14.21 62.26
N GLY A 5 31.57 13.13 62.06
CA GLY A 5 30.60 12.94 60.98
C GLY A 5 31.09 13.01 59.54
N GLY A 6 31.21 11.84 58.89
CA GLY A 6 31.48 11.74 57.45
C GLY A 6 30.83 10.52 56.80
N GLY A 7 29.51 10.34 56.96
CA GLY A 7 28.72 9.34 56.26
C GLY A 7 27.71 10.02 55.33
N GLY A 8 27.79 9.79 54.02
CA GLY A 8 26.77 10.29 53.08
C GLY A 8 27.11 10.44 51.59
N GLY A 9 28.32 10.08 51.12
CA GLY A 9 28.72 10.33 49.72
C GLY A 9 28.44 9.20 48.72
N GLY A 10 28.46 7.94 49.14
CA GLY A 10 28.49 6.79 48.21
C GLY A 10 27.20 6.55 47.42
N GLY A 11 26.03 6.73 48.05
CA GLY A 11 24.74 6.44 47.40
C GLY A 11 24.38 7.42 46.28
N ALA A 12 24.72 8.69 46.42
CA ALA A 12 24.45 9.71 45.41
C ALA A 12 25.31 9.53 44.14
N ILE A 13 26.55 9.05 44.30
CA ILE A 13 27.47 8.77 43.20
C ILE A 13 26.98 7.55 42.40
N GLU A 14 26.55 6.49 43.10
CA GLU A 14 26.04 5.29 42.46
C GLU A 14 24.69 5.53 41.75
N LEU A 15 23.80 6.34 42.33
CA LEU A 15 22.56 6.76 41.69
C LEU A 15 22.81 7.54 40.39
N ARG A 16 23.75 8.50 40.41
CA ARG A 16 24.15 9.26 39.21
C ARG A 16 24.74 8.36 38.14
N ARG A 17 25.55 7.37 38.52
CA ARG A 17 26.12 6.38 37.59
C ARG A 17 25.02 5.55 36.91
N ARG A 18 24.03 5.08 37.67
CA ARG A 18 22.89 4.33 37.13
C ARG A 18 22.02 5.18 36.18
N MET A 19 21.75 6.43 36.56
CA MET A 19 21.00 7.35 35.70
C MET A 19 21.74 7.64 34.39
N ALA A 20 23.05 7.88 34.44
CA ALA A 20 23.87 8.07 33.24
C ALA A 20 23.87 6.83 32.33
N ALA A 21 23.97 5.63 32.92
CA ALA A 21 23.90 4.38 32.16
C ALA A 21 22.54 4.17 31.50
N GLN A 22 21.43 4.52 32.19
CA GLN A 22 20.09 4.47 31.61
C GLN A 22 19.89 5.50 30.49
N CYS A 23 20.34 6.74 30.67
CA CYS A 23 20.29 7.76 29.63
C CYS A 23 21.01 7.30 28.35
N LEU A 24 22.23 6.76 28.49
CA LEU A 24 22.99 6.21 27.36
C LEU A 24 22.28 5.02 26.70
N ALA A 25 21.61 4.16 27.48
CA ALA A 25 20.85 3.04 26.94
C ALA A 25 19.64 3.51 26.11
N PHE A 26 18.90 4.52 26.61
CA PHE A 26 17.77 5.11 25.89
C PHE A 26 18.21 5.83 24.61
N GLU A 27 19.29 6.60 24.66
CA GLU A 27 19.83 7.27 23.46
C GLU A 27 20.22 6.27 22.37
N ARG A 28 20.86 5.15 22.76
CA ARG A 28 21.19 4.06 21.83
C ARG A 28 19.95 3.43 21.20
N GLN A 29 18.90 3.18 21.99
CA GLN A 29 17.64 2.64 21.46
C GLN A 29 16.97 3.60 20.47
N ILE A 30 16.99 4.91 20.73
CA ILE A 30 16.44 5.91 19.81
C ILE A 30 17.26 5.96 18.51
N ALA A 31 18.59 5.90 18.62
CA ALA A 31 19.48 5.88 17.46
C ALA A 31 19.26 4.64 16.58
N ASP A 32 19.24 3.45 17.19
CA ASP A 32 18.98 2.18 16.50
C ASP A 32 17.58 2.15 15.88
N GLY A 33 16.56 2.62 16.61
CA GLY A 33 15.20 2.78 16.07
C GLY A 33 15.16 3.68 14.84
N ARG A 34 15.84 4.84 14.88
CA ARG A 34 15.94 5.76 13.72
C ARG A 34 16.65 5.12 12.54
N GLU A 35 17.73 4.39 12.77
CA GLU A 35 18.48 3.68 11.72
C GLU A 35 17.62 2.60 11.06
N ARG A 36 16.94 1.76 11.84
CA ARG A 36 16.01 0.76 11.32
C ARG A 36 14.89 1.37 10.49
N THR A 37 14.36 2.51 10.92
CA THR A 37 13.30 3.21 10.16
C THR A 37 13.83 3.73 8.82
N LYS A 38 15.05 4.29 8.79
CA LYS A 38 15.71 4.71 7.55
C LYS A 38 16.01 3.53 6.62
N ALA A 39 16.51 2.42 7.16
CA ALA A 39 16.78 1.21 6.41
C ALA A 39 15.51 0.63 5.79
N ALA A 40 14.41 0.58 6.55
CA ALA A 40 13.11 0.14 6.05
C ALA A 40 12.57 1.05 4.94
N ALA A 41 12.69 2.37 5.08
CA ALA A 41 12.28 3.34 4.06
C ALA A 41 13.10 3.20 2.76
N SER A 42 14.42 2.98 2.89
CA SER A 42 15.31 2.71 1.75
C SER A 42 14.93 1.41 1.04
N ALA A 43 14.75 0.32 1.78
CA ALA A 43 14.36 -0.98 1.23
C ALA A 43 13.01 -0.92 0.49
N PHE A 44 12.05 -0.20 1.05
CA PHE A 44 10.75 0.01 0.42
C PHE A 44 10.87 0.83 -0.87
N SER A 45 11.65 1.91 -0.86
CA SER A 45 11.90 2.72 -2.06
C SER A 45 12.56 1.91 -3.17
N ALA A 46 13.54 1.06 -2.82
CA ALA A 46 14.18 0.15 -3.75
C ALA A 46 13.19 -0.88 -4.33
N ALA A 47 12.30 -1.44 -3.50
CA ALA A 47 11.26 -2.36 -3.94
C ALA A 47 10.28 -1.69 -4.93
N LEU A 48 9.89 -0.44 -4.68
CA LEU A 48 9.04 0.33 -5.61
C LEU A 48 9.74 0.59 -6.95
N LEU A 49 11.01 0.97 -6.95
CA LEU A 49 11.78 1.17 -8.18
C LEU A 49 11.90 -0.13 -8.98
N SER A 50 12.13 -1.25 -8.30
CA SER A 50 12.15 -2.58 -8.92
C SER A 50 10.80 -2.96 -9.53
N ALA A 51 9.70 -2.77 -8.79
CA ALA A 51 8.34 -3.04 -9.27
C ALA A 51 7.99 -2.16 -10.50
N ARG A 52 8.39 -0.89 -10.49
CA ARG A 52 8.21 0.02 -11.64
C ARG A 52 9.01 -0.44 -12.86
N SER A 53 10.26 -0.85 -12.67
CA SER A 53 11.10 -1.39 -13.75
C SER A 53 10.45 -2.64 -14.38
N LEU A 54 9.97 -3.56 -13.55
CA LEU A 54 9.25 -4.76 -14.00
C LEU A 54 7.99 -4.40 -14.78
N SER A 55 7.22 -3.41 -14.32
CA SER A 55 6.03 -2.93 -15.05
C SER A 55 6.36 -2.31 -16.39
N ASN A 56 7.46 -1.55 -16.50
CA ASN A 56 7.88 -0.99 -17.78
C ASN A 56 8.30 -2.10 -18.76
N HIS A 57 8.98 -3.13 -18.24
CA HIS A 57 9.38 -4.29 -19.02
C HIS A 57 8.16 -5.06 -19.58
N THR A 58 7.10 -5.25 -18.78
CA THR A 58 5.87 -5.91 -19.25
C THR A 58 5.09 -5.08 -20.28
N ILE A 59 5.09 -3.75 -20.15
CA ILE A 59 4.53 -2.85 -21.18
C ILE A 59 5.30 -2.99 -22.50
N SER A 60 6.64 -2.95 -22.45
CA SER A 60 7.49 -3.12 -23.63
C SER A 60 7.29 -4.49 -24.31
N GLN A 61 7.16 -5.56 -23.52
CA GLN A 61 6.84 -6.89 -24.07
C GLN A 61 5.48 -6.92 -24.75
N ARG A 62 4.46 -6.27 -24.16
CA ARG A 62 3.12 -6.16 -24.75
C ARG A 62 3.14 -5.38 -26.07
N GLU A 63 3.91 -4.30 -26.17
CA GLU A 63 4.06 -3.54 -27.42
C GLU A 63 4.70 -4.38 -28.52
N LYS A 64 5.76 -5.12 -28.23
CA LYS A 64 6.40 -6.04 -29.18
C LYS A 64 5.42 -7.14 -29.65
N PHE A 65 4.64 -7.68 -28.73
CA PHE A 65 3.61 -8.68 -29.06
C PHE A 65 2.53 -8.10 -30.00
N ASN A 66 2.09 -6.87 -29.75
CA ASN A 66 1.14 -6.19 -30.62
C ASN A 66 1.73 -5.96 -32.02
N GLN A 67 2.99 -5.54 -32.13
CA GLN A 67 3.68 -5.41 -33.41
C GLN A 67 3.75 -6.75 -34.17
N LEU A 68 4.09 -7.84 -33.49
CA LEU A 68 4.09 -9.20 -34.07
C LEU A 68 2.69 -9.61 -34.55
N LYS A 69 1.65 -9.27 -33.79
CA LYS A 69 0.25 -9.53 -34.18
C LYS A 69 -0.16 -8.74 -35.43
N ASP A 70 0.27 -7.49 -35.55
CA ASP A 70 0.01 -6.68 -36.74
C ASP A 70 0.78 -7.20 -37.96
N GLN A 71 2.02 -7.67 -37.77
CA GLN A 71 2.77 -8.36 -38.83
C GLN A 71 2.04 -9.63 -39.30
N LEU A 72 1.46 -10.41 -38.38
CA LEU A 72 0.71 -11.61 -38.73
C LEU A 72 -0.54 -11.28 -39.54
N ARG A 73 -1.31 -10.25 -39.15
CA ARG A 73 -2.47 -9.78 -39.93
C ARG A 73 -2.08 -9.31 -41.32
N LYS A 74 -0.97 -8.56 -41.43
CA LYS A 74 -0.47 -8.10 -42.73
C LYS A 74 -0.07 -9.28 -43.61
N LEU A 75 0.64 -10.26 -43.06
CA LEU A 75 1.02 -11.46 -43.78
C LEU A 75 -0.21 -12.27 -44.23
N GLU A 76 -1.22 -12.38 -43.37
CA GLU A 76 -2.50 -13.04 -43.68
C GLU A 76 -3.24 -12.32 -44.82
N ALA A 77 -3.26 -10.98 -44.82
CA ALA A 77 -3.82 -10.19 -45.92
C ALA A 77 -3.02 -10.36 -47.22
N ASP A 78 -1.68 -10.34 -47.14
CA ASP A 78 -0.78 -10.55 -48.29
C ASP A 78 -1.01 -11.96 -48.89
N PHE A 79 -1.22 -12.98 -48.06
CA PHE A 79 -1.60 -14.34 -48.49
C PHE A 79 -2.98 -14.40 -49.13
N ALA A 80 -4.00 -13.80 -48.51
CA ALA A 80 -5.36 -13.76 -49.06
C ALA A 80 -5.38 -13.07 -50.44
N GLN A 81 -4.61 -11.99 -50.59
CA GLN A 81 -4.45 -11.27 -51.84
C GLN A 81 -3.73 -12.12 -52.90
N ALA A 82 -2.65 -12.82 -52.54
CA ALA A 82 -1.95 -13.72 -53.46
C ALA A 82 -2.83 -14.88 -53.95
N LEU A 83 -3.72 -15.40 -53.10
CA LEU A 83 -4.69 -16.44 -53.48
C LEU A 83 -5.81 -15.91 -54.37
N SER A 84 -6.21 -14.65 -54.22
CA SER A 84 -7.14 -14.01 -55.15
C SER A 84 -6.54 -13.78 -56.56
N GLY A 85 -5.21 -13.65 -56.65
CA GLY A 85 -4.48 -13.43 -57.91
C GLY A 85 -3.98 -14.70 -58.62
N HIS A 86 -3.95 -15.86 -57.94
CA HIS A 86 -3.43 -17.11 -58.49
C HIS A 86 -4.57 -18.11 -58.73
N GLY A 87 -4.97 -18.26 -59.99
CA GLY A 87 -5.81 -19.38 -60.40
C GLY A 87 -5.13 -20.72 -60.12
N ARG A 88 -5.67 -21.46 -59.14
CA ARG A 88 -5.68 -22.92 -58.98
C ARG A 88 -4.33 -23.66 -58.85
N SER A 89 -4.05 -24.19 -57.64
CA SER A 89 -3.59 -25.56 -57.44
C SER A 89 -4.02 -26.09 -56.07
N GLU A 90 -4.89 -27.10 -56.08
CA GLU A 90 -5.77 -27.52 -55.01
C GLU A 90 -5.26 -28.80 -54.34
N THR A 91 -3.99 -28.87 -53.93
CA THR A 91 -3.45 -30.10 -53.30
C THR A 91 -2.47 -29.92 -52.14
N LEU A 92 -2.11 -28.70 -51.71
CA LEU A 92 -1.23 -28.50 -50.54
C LEU A 92 -1.82 -27.62 -49.41
N GLN A 93 -3.03 -27.07 -49.58
CA GLN A 93 -3.52 -25.97 -48.76
C GLN A 93 -4.37 -26.37 -47.54
N THR A 94 -4.89 -27.60 -47.53
CA THR A 94 -5.81 -28.11 -46.50
C THR A 94 -5.11 -28.63 -45.25
N SER A 95 -3.86 -29.07 -45.32
CA SER A 95 -3.15 -29.63 -44.15
C SER A 95 -2.56 -28.54 -43.24
N SER A 96 -1.94 -27.50 -43.82
CA SER A 96 -1.32 -26.41 -43.04
C SER A 96 -2.34 -25.49 -42.39
N ALA A 97 -3.44 -25.15 -43.08
CA ALA A 97 -4.50 -24.30 -42.52
C ALA A 97 -5.24 -24.96 -41.36
N VAL A 98 -5.48 -26.28 -41.42
CA VAL A 98 -6.08 -27.06 -40.33
C VAL A 98 -5.13 -27.17 -39.14
N GLN A 99 -3.83 -27.39 -39.37
CA GLN A 99 -2.83 -27.42 -38.31
C GLN A 99 -2.69 -26.06 -37.60
N VAL A 100 -2.68 -24.96 -38.36
CA VAL A 100 -2.64 -23.59 -37.80
C VAL A 100 -3.91 -23.32 -36.98
N SER A 101 -5.09 -23.67 -37.48
CA SER A 101 -6.38 -23.48 -36.79
C SER A 101 -6.49 -24.26 -35.47
N ASN A 102 -5.99 -25.49 -35.44
CA ASN A 102 -5.95 -26.31 -34.23
C ASN A 102 -4.96 -25.76 -33.20
N LYS A 103 -3.81 -25.26 -33.66
CA LYS A 103 -2.80 -24.62 -32.80
C LYS A 103 -3.30 -23.31 -32.20
N THR A 104 -3.92 -22.42 -32.98
CA THR A 104 -4.50 -21.17 -32.46
C THR A 104 -5.62 -21.42 -31.46
N LYS A 105 -6.45 -22.45 -31.65
CA LYS A 105 -7.46 -22.86 -30.64
C LYS A 105 -6.80 -23.27 -29.32
N TYR A 106 -5.75 -24.09 -29.37
CA TYR A 106 -5.03 -24.52 -28.18
C TYR A 106 -4.35 -23.34 -27.47
N ASP A 107 -3.69 -22.47 -28.23
CA ASP A 107 -2.99 -21.31 -27.70
C ASP A 107 -3.96 -20.31 -27.05
N LEU A 108 -5.15 -20.09 -27.64
CA LEU A 108 -6.19 -19.22 -27.07
C LEU A 108 -6.70 -19.75 -25.73
N THR A 109 -6.95 -21.06 -25.65
CA THR A 109 -7.40 -21.72 -24.42
C THR A 109 -6.33 -21.65 -23.32
N ALA A 110 -5.04 -21.77 -23.70
CA ALA A 110 -3.92 -21.65 -22.78
C ALA A 110 -3.76 -20.22 -22.23
N ILE A 111 -4.02 -19.20 -23.06
CA ILE A 111 -3.98 -17.78 -22.66
C ILE A 111 -5.09 -17.48 -21.65
N GLU A 112 -6.33 -17.88 -21.93
CA GLU A 112 -7.47 -17.69 -21.02
C GLU A 112 -7.21 -18.37 -19.66
N ALA A 113 -6.69 -19.61 -19.68
CA ALA A 113 -6.33 -20.33 -18.46
C ALA A 113 -5.18 -19.64 -17.70
N LEU A 114 -4.24 -19.00 -18.40
CA LEU A 114 -3.15 -18.26 -17.77
C LEU A 114 -3.67 -16.98 -17.14
N GLU A 115 -4.49 -16.19 -17.85
CA GLU A 115 -5.12 -14.97 -17.35
C GLU A 115 -5.93 -15.23 -16.08
N ALA A 116 -6.81 -16.24 -16.11
CA ALA A 116 -7.59 -16.66 -14.95
C ALA A 116 -6.72 -17.04 -13.74
N LYS A 117 -5.58 -17.73 -13.97
CA LYS A 117 -4.62 -18.07 -12.91
C LYS A 117 -3.94 -16.83 -12.33
N THR A 118 -3.51 -15.88 -13.17
CA THR A 118 -2.93 -14.61 -12.72
C THR A 118 -3.92 -13.74 -11.94
N ASP A 119 -5.17 -13.65 -12.39
CA ASP A 119 -6.20 -12.87 -11.70
C ASP A 119 -6.57 -13.50 -10.36
N ALA A 120 -6.69 -14.84 -10.30
CA ALA A 120 -6.89 -15.56 -9.05
C ALA A 120 -5.70 -15.37 -8.09
N ALA A 121 -4.47 -15.43 -8.59
CA ALA A 121 -3.27 -15.19 -7.78
C ALA A 121 -3.21 -13.75 -7.26
N ARG A 122 -3.50 -12.75 -8.10
CA ARG A 122 -3.56 -11.33 -7.72
C ARG A 122 -4.61 -11.09 -6.63
N LYS A 123 -5.80 -11.68 -6.77
CA LYS A 123 -6.87 -11.58 -5.78
C LYS A 123 -6.47 -12.17 -4.43
N LYS A 124 -5.86 -13.36 -4.43
CA LYS A 124 -5.33 -13.99 -3.21
C LYS A 124 -4.30 -13.11 -2.50
N ASN A 125 -3.37 -12.51 -3.25
CA ASN A 125 -2.36 -11.60 -2.69
C ASN A 125 -2.99 -10.32 -2.09
N LEU A 126 -4.06 -9.79 -2.71
CA LEU A 126 -4.81 -8.65 -2.19
C LEU A 126 -5.57 -9.00 -0.91
N ASP A 127 -6.27 -10.13 -0.89
CA ASP A 127 -7.03 -10.60 0.27
C ASP A 127 -6.09 -10.84 1.46
N GLU A 128 -4.91 -11.43 1.21
CA GLU A 128 -3.87 -11.59 2.21
C GLU A 128 -3.38 -10.23 2.73
N ALA A 129 -3.05 -9.29 1.85
CA ALA A 129 -2.66 -7.94 2.26
C ALA A 129 -3.75 -7.28 3.12
N PHE A 130 -5.02 -7.30 2.71
CA PHE A 130 -6.13 -6.76 3.50
C PHE A 130 -6.24 -7.42 4.89
N MET A 131 -6.04 -8.74 4.97
CA MET A 131 -5.98 -9.43 6.26
C MET A 131 -4.81 -8.93 7.12
N TRP A 132 -3.62 -8.75 6.56
CA TRP A 132 -2.46 -8.24 7.31
C TRP A 132 -2.70 -6.80 7.82
N TYR A 133 -3.22 -5.90 6.99
CA TYR A 133 -3.53 -4.53 7.38
C TYR A 133 -4.61 -4.47 8.47
N LYS A 134 -5.68 -5.26 8.33
CA LYS A 134 -6.72 -5.33 9.36
C LYS A 134 -6.19 -5.94 10.66
N LYS A 135 -5.47 -7.07 10.57
CA LYS A 135 -5.04 -7.85 11.74
C LYS A 135 -3.91 -7.19 12.51
N PHE A 136 -2.90 -6.62 11.86
CA PHE A 136 -1.71 -6.11 12.55
C PHE A 136 -1.71 -4.60 12.72
N LEU A 137 -2.24 -3.86 11.74
CA LEU A 137 -2.29 -2.39 11.80
C LEU A 137 -3.62 -1.88 12.38
N GLY A 138 -4.63 -2.74 12.52
CA GLY A 138 -5.98 -2.32 12.89
C GLY A 138 -6.59 -1.41 11.83
N PHE A 139 -6.14 -1.51 10.57
CA PHE A 139 -6.47 -0.52 9.54
C PHE A 139 -7.38 -1.13 8.47
N GLN A 140 -8.46 -0.43 8.15
CA GLN A 140 -9.40 -0.82 7.11
C GLN A 140 -9.88 0.40 6.32
N VAL A 141 -10.15 0.20 5.04
CA VAL A 141 -10.81 1.18 4.17
C VAL A 141 -12.14 0.60 3.71
N VAL A 142 -13.21 1.37 3.85
CA VAL A 142 -14.58 0.99 3.48
C VAL A 142 -15.13 2.00 2.47
N GLY A 143 -15.65 1.50 1.35
CA GLY A 143 -16.32 2.32 0.34
C GLY A 143 -17.80 2.53 0.65
N GLY A 144 -18.33 3.67 0.24
CA GLY A 144 -19.74 4.06 0.39
C GLY A 144 -20.01 5.41 -0.27
N GLU A 145 -20.73 6.31 0.40
CA GLU A 145 -20.93 7.70 -0.06
C GLU A 145 -19.59 8.46 -0.22
N GLY A 146 -18.59 8.07 0.55
CA GLY A 146 -17.19 8.46 0.43
C GLY A 146 -16.27 7.29 0.74
N VAL A 147 -15.00 7.59 1.02
CA VAL A 147 -14.01 6.61 1.47
C VAL A 147 -13.83 6.77 2.98
N LYS A 148 -14.25 5.74 3.73
CA LYS A 148 -14.13 5.69 5.19
C LYS A 148 -12.87 4.94 5.58
N PHE A 149 -12.02 5.60 6.36
CA PHE A 149 -10.83 5.02 6.97
C PHE A 149 -11.17 4.67 8.42
N VAL A 150 -10.95 3.40 8.78
CA VAL A 150 -11.24 2.86 10.10
C VAL A 150 -9.94 2.35 10.72
N PHE A 151 -9.74 2.73 11.97
CA PHE A 151 -8.59 2.36 12.78
C PHE A 151 -9.08 1.73 14.09
N SER A 152 -8.66 0.51 14.34
CA SER A 152 -8.70 -0.14 15.65
C SER A 152 -7.28 -0.24 16.20
N LYS A 153 -7.12 -0.81 17.40
CA LYS A 153 -5.83 -1.00 18.07
C LYS A 153 -5.06 0.31 18.28
N ILE A 154 -5.79 1.41 18.40
CA ILE A 154 -5.25 2.72 18.76
C ILE A 154 -5.13 2.82 20.28
N ASP A 155 -6.21 2.50 20.98
CA ASP A 155 -6.24 2.46 22.43
C ASP A 155 -5.76 1.08 22.91
N ILE A 156 -4.68 1.06 23.71
CA ILE A 156 -4.13 -0.17 24.28
C ILE A 156 -5.08 -0.76 25.32
N GLN A 157 -5.87 0.09 26.01
CA GLN A 157 -6.84 -0.33 27.01
C GLN A 157 -8.10 -0.91 26.35
N ASN A 158 -8.46 -0.40 25.18
CA ASN A 158 -9.61 -0.86 24.40
C ASN A 158 -9.24 -1.07 22.91
N PRO A 159 -8.54 -2.18 22.59
CA PRO A 159 -8.01 -2.40 21.24
C PRO A 159 -9.08 -2.59 20.17
N ASP A 160 -10.31 -2.93 20.57
CA ASP A 160 -11.46 -3.08 19.67
C ASP A 160 -12.20 -1.75 19.43
N HIS A 161 -11.85 -0.68 20.15
CA HIS A 161 -12.44 0.63 19.90
C HIS A 161 -12.05 1.16 18.53
N GLU A 162 -13.06 1.55 17.75
CA GLU A 162 -12.88 2.05 16.39
C GLU A 162 -12.86 3.58 16.36
N TYR A 163 -11.83 4.10 15.72
CA TYR A 163 -11.67 5.49 15.33
C TYR A 163 -11.82 5.56 13.82
N SER A 164 -12.51 6.57 13.30
CA SER A 164 -12.71 6.64 11.87
C SER A 164 -12.89 8.07 11.35
N PHE A 165 -12.60 8.23 10.07
CA PHE A 165 -12.99 9.42 9.32
C PHE A 165 -13.45 9.03 7.92
N CYS A 166 -14.30 9.85 7.31
CA CYS A 166 -14.81 9.63 5.96
C CYS A 166 -14.55 10.87 5.12
N ILE A 167 -13.86 10.70 3.99
CA ILE A 167 -13.59 11.77 3.03
C ILE A 167 -14.27 11.49 1.69
N LYS A 168 -14.68 12.54 1.01
CA LYS A 168 -15.28 12.48 -0.33
C LYS A 168 -14.64 13.51 -1.24
N LEU A 169 -14.27 13.09 -2.44
CA LEU A 169 -13.75 13.98 -3.48
C LEU A 169 -14.94 14.56 -4.26
N ASN A 170 -15.12 15.89 -4.18
CA ASN A 170 -16.15 16.61 -4.93
C ASN A 170 -15.49 17.72 -5.75
N LYS A 171 -15.66 17.70 -7.09
CA LYS A 171 -15.13 18.73 -8.00
C LYS A 171 -13.66 19.08 -7.69
N ASP A 172 -12.84 18.04 -7.54
CA ASP A 172 -11.40 18.11 -7.26
C ASP A 172 -10.99 18.60 -5.86
N ARG A 173 -11.92 18.66 -4.91
CA ARG A 173 -11.59 18.93 -3.49
C ARG A 173 -12.09 17.84 -2.57
N TYR A 174 -11.22 17.40 -1.67
CA TYR A 174 -11.56 16.53 -0.55
C TYR A 174 -12.41 17.29 0.47
N ASN A 175 -13.51 16.68 0.86
CA ASN A 175 -14.38 17.13 1.95
C ASN A 175 -14.42 16.04 3.02
N LEU A 176 -14.32 16.44 4.28
CA LEU A 176 -14.51 15.55 5.41
C LEU A 176 -16.00 15.43 5.73
N LEU A 177 -16.56 14.23 5.56
CA LEU A 177 -17.97 13.94 5.84
C LEU A 177 -18.20 13.61 7.31
N GLN A 178 -17.31 12.82 7.90
CA GLN A 178 -17.43 12.33 9.28
C GLN A 178 -16.05 12.15 9.89
N CYS A 179 -15.92 12.41 11.19
CA CYS A 179 -14.73 12.11 11.98
C CYS A 179 -15.17 11.74 13.41
N THR A 180 -14.83 10.52 13.83
CA THR A 180 -15.24 9.93 15.10
C THR A 180 -14.03 9.31 15.79
N PRO A 181 -13.64 9.80 16.99
CA PRO A 181 -14.11 11.01 17.64
C PRO A 181 -13.75 12.27 16.83
N PHE A 182 -14.46 13.37 17.06
CA PHE A 182 -14.17 14.63 16.36
C PHE A 182 -12.79 15.17 16.73
N LEU A 183 -12.00 15.54 15.73
CA LEU A 183 -10.69 16.16 15.91
C LEU A 183 -10.78 17.66 15.60
N LYS A 184 -10.37 18.50 16.56
CA LYS A 184 -10.45 19.97 16.44
C LYS A 184 -9.65 20.54 15.27
N ASP A 185 -8.55 19.89 14.90
CA ASP A 185 -7.67 20.28 13.80
C ASP A 185 -8.05 19.64 12.45
N SER A 186 -9.13 18.86 12.40
CA SER A 186 -9.54 18.13 11.19
C SER A 186 -9.77 19.04 9.98
N GLU A 187 -10.27 20.26 10.18
CA GLU A 187 -10.48 21.23 9.09
C GLU A 187 -9.15 21.72 8.49
N GLU A 188 -8.14 21.97 9.32
CA GLU A 188 -6.80 22.38 8.87
C GLU A 188 -6.11 21.24 8.11
N LEU A 189 -6.22 20.01 8.61
CA LEU A 189 -5.68 18.83 7.93
C LEU A 189 -6.31 18.62 6.54
N VAL A 190 -7.60 18.92 6.38
CA VAL A 190 -8.26 18.84 5.07
C VAL A 190 -7.81 19.97 4.13
N LYS A 191 -7.53 21.16 4.65
CA LYS A 191 -6.93 22.25 3.86
C LYS A 191 -5.55 21.84 3.36
N ASP A 192 -4.70 21.31 4.24
CA ASP A 192 -3.39 20.78 3.90
C ASP A 192 -3.46 19.64 2.86
N LEU A 193 -4.43 18.73 3.02
CA LEU A 193 -4.68 17.66 2.05
C LEU A 193 -5.04 18.23 0.68
N ASN A 194 -5.92 19.21 0.61
CA ASN A 194 -6.31 19.84 -0.66
C ASN A 194 -5.17 20.64 -1.30
N CYS A 195 -4.24 21.19 -0.52
CA CYS A 195 -3.07 21.89 -1.04
C CYS A 195 -1.96 20.94 -1.51
N SER A 196 -1.70 19.86 -0.77
CA SER A 196 -0.58 18.94 -1.03
C SER A 196 -0.96 17.71 -1.87
N ASN A 197 -2.25 17.36 -1.91
CA ASN A 197 -2.77 16.11 -2.45
C ASN A 197 -2.12 14.85 -1.84
N ASP A 198 -1.55 14.96 -0.64
CA ASP A 198 -0.84 13.87 0.03
C ASP A 198 -1.77 13.13 1.00
N LEU A 199 -2.57 12.21 0.43
CA LEU A 199 -3.50 11.39 1.19
C LEU A 199 -2.79 10.48 2.21
N PHE A 200 -1.58 9.99 1.90
CA PHE A 200 -0.83 9.13 2.80
C PHE A 200 -0.39 9.88 4.05
N LYS A 201 0.16 11.09 3.88
CA LYS A 201 0.50 11.97 5.00
C LYS A 201 -0.73 12.34 5.82
N PHE A 202 -1.85 12.65 5.18
CA PHE A 202 -3.11 12.95 5.87
C PHE A 202 -3.60 11.77 6.73
N VAL A 203 -3.68 10.56 6.16
CA VAL A 203 -4.08 9.33 6.87
C VAL A 203 -3.16 9.05 8.07
N ARG A 204 -1.85 9.26 7.91
CA ARG A 204 -0.86 9.10 8.99
C ARG A 204 -1.12 10.10 10.14
N ILE A 205 -1.28 11.38 9.82
CA ILE A 205 -1.51 12.42 10.83
C ILE A 205 -2.84 12.17 11.55
N MET A 206 -3.91 11.82 10.85
CA MET A 206 -5.20 11.47 11.47
C MET A 206 -5.06 10.35 12.50
N ARG A 207 -4.27 9.31 12.20
CA ARG A 207 -4.00 8.22 13.14
C ARG A 207 -3.24 8.70 14.38
N GLU A 208 -2.23 9.54 14.20
CA GLU A 208 -1.46 10.14 15.31
C GLU A 208 -2.35 11.00 16.21
N ARG A 209 -3.31 11.75 15.63
CA ARG A 209 -4.29 12.53 16.39
C ARG A 209 -5.24 11.66 17.20
N PHE A 210 -5.73 10.57 16.62
CA PHE A 210 -6.55 9.61 17.37
C PHE A 210 -5.77 8.94 18.51
N GLN A 211 -4.50 8.59 18.29
CA GLN A 211 -3.62 8.07 19.35
C GLN A 211 -3.44 9.08 20.49
N ALA A 212 -3.19 10.35 20.15
CA ALA A 212 -3.08 11.41 21.16
C ALA A 212 -4.40 11.59 21.93
N ALA A 213 -5.55 11.55 21.25
CA ALA A 213 -6.86 11.65 21.88
C ALA A 213 -7.15 10.47 22.83
N ALA A 214 -6.75 9.25 22.46
CA ALA A 214 -6.89 8.06 23.30
C ALA A 214 -6.05 8.15 24.58
N ILE A 215 -4.80 8.60 24.48
CA ILE A 215 -3.88 8.73 25.63
C ILE A 215 -4.31 9.83 26.58
N ASN A 216 -4.76 10.97 26.04
CA ASN A 216 -5.06 12.15 26.82
C ASN A 216 -6.44 12.11 27.49
N GLY A 217 -7.21 11.03 27.29
CA GLY A 217 -8.53 10.85 27.89
C GLY A 217 -9.41 12.08 27.69
N THR A 218 -9.64 12.51 26.44
CA THR A 218 -10.61 13.58 26.23
C THR A 218 -11.98 13.11 26.71
N PRO A 219 -12.69 13.90 27.54
CA PRO A 219 -14.01 13.51 28.00
C PRO A 219 -14.86 13.30 26.74
N PHE A 220 -15.44 12.11 26.64
CA PHE A 220 -16.54 11.86 25.71
C PHE A 220 -17.48 13.05 25.83
N CYS A 221 -17.55 13.89 24.79
CA CYS A 221 -18.54 14.95 24.75
C CYS A 221 -19.90 14.25 24.69
N MET A 222 -20.47 14.03 25.88
CA MET A 222 -21.88 13.93 26.16
C MET A 222 -22.55 15.22 25.65
N PHE A 223 -22.79 15.30 24.35
CA PHE A 223 -23.79 16.17 23.76
C PHE A 223 -24.32 15.50 22.51
N SER A 224 -25.28 14.60 22.73
CA SER A 224 -26.40 14.34 21.81
C SER A 224 -27.47 13.55 22.58
N LEU A 225 -28.27 14.30 23.35
CA LEU A 225 -29.73 14.32 23.45
C LEU A 225 -30.16 14.76 24.86
#